data_AF-A0A2C9KX39-F1
#
_entry.id   AF-A0A2C9KX39-F1
#
_cell.length_a   1.000
_cell.length_b   1.000
_cell.length_c   1.000
_cell.angle_alpha   90.00
_cell.angle_beta   90.00
_cell.angle_gamma   90.00
#
_symmetry.space_group_name_H-M   'P 1'
#
loop_
_entity.id
_entity.type
_entity.pdbx_description
1 polymer ?
#
loop_
_entity_poly.entity_id
_entity_poly.type
_entity_poly.pdbx_seq_one_letter_code
_entity_poly.pdbx_strand_id
1 'polypeptide(L)'
;MDKWTSFVFILANVFLLTSGQNACQSSFLTTLNYCLGNRTVNTDNFLYLVRDGKLGKAADDPIAFLNKLCSVRESLTSCVRAGVDTVQLMPDTQCNSTQKASIVNLYKSFFKVVNKKCENPCRSVFKQGLTKCFTDQNFRLTDYLIFSPIAHRDYIVGTNKTEVQRFCDNRTIIMQCMRSVLLSCEDGPHLLDTYGLDLDALSETYTTLCNYTESKSTTSVTMELDD
;
A
#
# COMPACT_ATOMS: atom_id res chain seq x y z
N MET A 1 -4.28 -13.92 20.40
CA MET A 1 -5.10 -12.76 19.99
C MET A 1 -5.85 -13.14 18.72
N ASP A 2 -7.14 -13.39 18.91
CA ASP A 2 -7.98 -14.24 18.08
C ASP A 2 -8.40 -13.60 16.74
N LYS A 3 -8.04 -14.26 15.63
CA LYS A 3 -8.49 -13.91 14.28
C LYS A 3 -9.97 -14.18 14.03
N TRP A 4 -10.69 -14.74 15.00
CA TRP A 4 -12.09 -15.16 14.87
C TRP A 4 -13.11 -14.08 15.24
N THR A 5 -12.77 -13.11 16.10
CA THR A 5 -13.72 -12.05 16.51
C THR A 5 -13.95 -11.00 15.41
N SER A 6 -13.00 -10.82 14.48
CA SER A 6 -13.18 -9.93 13.32
C SER A 6 -14.10 -10.50 12.23
N PHE A 7 -14.32 -11.82 12.17
CA PHE A 7 -15.16 -12.43 11.15
C PHE A 7 -16.67 -12.32 11.45
N VAL A 8 -17.03 -12.24 12.73
CA VAL A 8 -18.44 -12.18 13.17
C VAL A 8 -19.05 -10.78 12.89
N PHE A 9 -18.26 -9.71 12.93
CA PHE A 9 -18.76 -8.35 12.62
C PHE A 9 -19.03 -8.10 11.13
N ILE A 10 -18.47 -8.89 10.21
CA ILE A 10 -18.68 -8.72 8.76
C ILE A 10 -20.00 -9.38 8.30
N LEU A 11 -20.43 -10.45 8.97
CA LEU A 11 -21.67 -11.16 8.62
C LEU A 11 -22.94 -10.42 9.09
N ALA A 12 -22.88 -9.67 10.20
CA ALA A 12 -24.01 -8.89 10.68
C ALA A 12 -24.40 -7.70 9.76
N ASN A 13 -23.50 -7.26 8.88
CA ASN A 13 -23.77 -6.20 7.91
C ASN A 13 -24.42 -6.71 6.59
N VAL A 14 -24.68 -8.01 6.47
CA VAL A 14 -25.33 -8.60 5.27
C VAL A 14 -26.85 -8.44 5.32
N PHE A 15 -27.46 -8.39 6.50
CA PHE A 15 -28.91 -8.36 6.67
C PHE A 15 -29.57 -6.97 6.62
N LEU A 16 -28.79 -5.88 6.50
CA LEU A 16 -29.33 -4.51 6.54
C LEU A 16 -29.78 -3.95 5.18
N LEU A 17 -29.67 -4.70 4.08
CA LEU A 17 -30.08 -4.18 2.77
C LEU A 17 -31.54 -4.50 2.39
N THR A 18 -32.20 -5.42 3.09
CA THR A 18 -33.53 -5.93 2.71
C THR A 18 -34.67 -5.55 3.65
N SER A 19 -34.40 -4.93 4.81
CA SER A 19 -35.45 -4.38 5.69
C SER A 19 -34.95 -3.13 6.43
N GLY A 20 -35.46 -1.96 6.04
CA GLY A 20 -35.21 -0.68 6.73
C GLY A 20 -33.92 0.04 6.34
N GLN A 21 -33.69 0.28 5.04
CA GLN A 21 -32.61 1.16 4.61
C GLN A 21 -32.84 2.58 5.16
N ASN A 22 -31.90 3.06 5.97
CA ASN A 22 -31.92 4.44 6.45
C ASN A 22 -31.42 5.41 5.36
N ALA A 23 -31.61 6.71 5.58
CA ALA A 23 -31.20 7.76 4.64
C ALA A 23 -29.71 7.67 4.26
N CYS A 24 -28.82 7.34 5.21
CA CYS A 24 -27.39 7.17 4.92
C CYS A 24 -27.12 6.04 3.93
N GLN A 25 -27.74 4.88 4.17
CA GLN A 25 -27.54 3.69 3.35
C GLN A 25 -28.07 3.94 1.94
N SER A 26 -29.26 4.54 1.83
CA SER A 26 -29.83 4.93 0.55
C SER A 26 -28.93 5.92 -0.20
N SER A 27 -28.41 6.95 0.47
CA SER A 27 -27.49 7.92 -0.13
C SER A 27 -26.18 7.27 -0.59
N PHE A 28 -25.59 6.39 0.22
CA PHE A 28 -24.37 5.68 -0.13
C PHE A 28 -24.58 4.75 -1.32
N LEU A 29 -25.65 3.94 -1.33
CA LEU A 29 -25.96 3.02 -2.42
C LEU A 29 -26.27 3.75 -3.72
N THR A 30 -26.99 4.88 -3.64
CA THR A 30 -27.24 5.74 -4.79
C THR A 30 -25.93 6.25 -5.39
N THR A 31 -25.03 6.73 -4.53
CA THR A 31 -23.71 7.19 -4.99
C THR A 31 -22.87 6.06 -5.56
N LEU A 32 -22.85 4.89 -4.90
CA LEU A 32 -22.14 3.71 -5.39
C LEU A 32 -22.63 3.29 -6.78
N ASN A 33 -23.95 3.18 -6.96
CA ASN A 33 -24.57 2.83 -8.24
C ASN A 33 -24.28 3.87 -9.32
N TYR A 34 -24.35 5.15 -8.99
CA TYR A 34 -23.96 6.23 -9.90
C TYR A 34 -22.49 6.11 -10.32
N CYS A 35 -21.58 5.93 -9.37
CA CYS A 35 -20.15 5.84 -9.63
C CYS A 35 -19.77 4.62 -10.49
N LEU A 36 -20.42 3.48 -10.24
CA LEU A 36 -20.25 2.24 -11.01
C LEU A 36 -20.86 2.39 -12.41
N GLY A 37 -22.10 2.86 -12.50
CA GLY A 37 -22.82 3.06 -13.77
C GLY A 37 -22.11 4.03 -14.71
N ASN A 38 -21.65 5.18 -14.19
CA ASN A 38 -20.89 6.17 -14.98
C ASN A 38 -19.56 5.61 -15.51
N ARG A 39 -19.05 4.52 -14.93
CA ARG A 39 -17.83 3.83 -15.36
C ARG A 39 -18.11 2.52 -16.09
N THR A 40 -19.36 2.27 -16.45
CA THR A 40 -19.81 1.04 -17.12
C THR A 40 -19.45 -0.23 -16.34
N VAL A 41 -19.35 -0.13 -15.02
CA VAL A 41 -19.13 -1.29 -14.14
C VAL A 41 -20.50 -1.79 -13.69
N ASN A 42 -20.83 -3.03 -14.01
CA ASN A 42 -22.09 -3.63 -13.58
C ASN A 42 -22.11 -3.80 -12.04
N THR A 43 -23.15 -3.26 -11.40
CA THR A 43 -23.30 -3.28 -9.94
C THR A 43 -23.36 -4.71 -9.38
N ASP A 44 -24.12 -5.60 -10.00
CA ASP A 44 -24.28 -6.98 -9.50
C ASP A 44 -22.96 -7.75 -9.56
N ASN A 45 -22.17 -7.56 -10.63
CA ASN A 45 -20.84 -8.14 -10.76
C ASN A 45 -19.86 -7.55 -9.75
N PHE A 46 -19.94 -6.24 -9.50
CA PHE A 46 -19.13 -5.59 -8.47
C PHE A 46 -19.45 -6.13 -7.08
N LEU A 47 -20.74 -6.21 -6.71
CA LEU A 47 -21.19 -6.74 -5.43
C LEU A 47 -20.79 -8.20 -5.27
N TYR A 48 -20.87 -9.00 -6.33
CA TYR A 48 -20.42 -10.39 -6.34
C TYR A 48 -18.93 -10.50 -6.03
N LEU A 49 -18.10 -9.66 -6.65
CA LEU A 49 -16.66 -9.62 -6.38
C LEU A 49 -16.36 -9.21 -4.93
N VAL A 50 -16.88 -8.07 -4.47
CA VAL A 50 -16.52 -7.52 -3.15
C VAL A 50 -17.16 -8.25 -1.97
N ARG A 51 -18.17 -9.10 -2.24
CA ARG A 51 -18.83 -9.96 -1.25
C ARG A 51 -18.48 -11.43 -1.41
N ASP A 52 -17.45 -11.75 -2.17
CA ASP A 52 -16.93 -13.12 -2.31
C ASP A 52 -18.04 -14.10 -2.73
N GLY A 53 -18.82 -13.71 -3.73
CA GLY A 53 -19.92 -14.49 -4.31
C GLY A 53 -21.23 -14.50 -3.53
N LYS A 54 -21.31 -13.81 -2.37
CA LYS A 54 -22.50 -13.85 -1.50
C LYS A 54 -23.63 -12.88 -1.87
N LEU A 55 -23.41 -11.95 -2.80
CA LEU A 55 -24.39 -10.95 -3.20
C LEU A 55 -24.22 -10.57 -4.67
N GLY A 56 -25.31 -10.39 -5.42
CA GLY A 56 -25.24 -10.05 -6.84
C GLY A 56 -25.05 -11.28 -7.74
N LYS A 57 -24.42 -11.11 -8.91
CA LYS A 57 -24.24 -12.14 -9.94
C LYS A 57 -22.79 -12.14 -10.42
N ALA A 58 -22.21 -13.32 -10.65
CA ALA A 58 -20.90 -13.43 -11.30
C ALA A 58 -20.92 -12.77 -12.69
N ALA A 59 -19.80 -12.17 -13.11
CA ALA A 59 -19.65 -11.67 -14.48
C ALA A 59 -19.56 -12.86 -15.45
N ASP A 60 -20.15 -12.70 -16.64
CA ASP A 60 -20.09 -13.74 -17.67
C ASP A 60 -18.63 -13.96 -18.15
N ASP A 61 -17.82 -12.89 -18.17
CA ASP A 61 -16.36 -12.93 -18.32
C ASP A 61 -15.67 -12.27 -17.11
N PRO A 62 -15.22 -13.07 -16.11
CA PRO A 62 -14.56 -12.54 -14.92
C PRO A 62 -13.24 -11.79 -15.21
N ILE A 63 -12.52 -12.16 -16.27
CA ILE A 63 -11.22 -11.56 -16.59
C ILE A 63 -11.44 -10.18 -17.22
N ALA A 64 -12.32 -10.09 -18.21
CA ALA A 64 -12.66 -8.80 -18.83
C ALA A 64 -13.28 -7.83 -17.81
N PHE A 65 -14.17 -8.33 -16.95
CA PHE A 65 -14.74 -7.54 -15.87
C PHE A 65 -13.65 -7.01 -14.91
N LEU A 66 -12.73 -7.87 -14.48
CA LEU A 66 -11.66 -7.45 -13.57
C LEU A 66 -10.74 -6.42 -14.24
N ASN A 67 -10.31 -6.65 -15.48
CA ASN A 67 -9.49 -5.70 -16.23
C ASN A 67 -10.17 -4.32 -16.34
N LYS A 68 -11.47 -4.30 -16.66
CA LYS A 68 -12.26 -3.06 -16.69
C LYS A 68 -12.29 -2.40 -15.32
N LEU A 69 -12.65 -3.14 -14.26
CA LEU A 69 -12.71 -2.62 -12.90
C LEU A 69 -11.37 -2.03 -12.46
N CYS A 70 -10.27 -2.70 -12.78
CA CYS A 70 -8.92 -2.25 -12.44
C CYS A 70 -8.51 -1.00 -13.22
N SER A 71 -8.88 -0.89 -14.50
CA SER A 71 -8.61 0.31 -15.30
C SER A 71 -9.32 1.57 -14.78
N VAL A 72 -10.46 1.42 -14.09
CA VAL A 72 -11.23 2.55 -13.53
C VAL A 72 -11.10 2.69 -12.01
N ARG A 73 -10.29 1.85 -11.36
CA ARG A 73 -10.22 1.70 -9.90
C ARG A 73 -10.04 3.04 -9.17
N GLU A 74 -9.08 3.85 -9.57
CA GLU A 74 -8.74 5.09 -8.86
C GLU A 74 -9.87 6.11 -8.97
N SER A 75 -10.36 6.34 -10.19
CA SER A 75 -11.50 7.23 -10.42
C SER A 75 -12.77 6.73 -9.70
N LEU A 76 -12.99 5.41 -9.66
CA LEU A 76 -14.12 4.79 -8.95
C LEU A 76 -13.99 4.99 -7.44
N THR A 77 -12.80 4.74 -6.88
CA THR A 77 -12.51 4.93 -5.45
C THR A 77 -12.74 6.39 -5.05
N SER A 78 -12.23 7.33 -5.83
CA SER A 78 -12.43 8.77 -5.59
C SER A 78 -13.92 9.17 -5.64
N CYS A 79 -14.66 8.69 -6.63
CA CYS A 79 -16.09 8.95 -6.75
C CYS A 79 -16.89 8.43 -5.56
N VAL A 80 -16.67 7.18 -5.14
CA VAL A 80 -17.39 6.60 -4.00
C VAL A 80 -16.96 7.28 -2.69
N ARG A 81 -15.68 7.66 -2.57
CA ARG A 81 -15.19 8.42 -1.40
C ARG A 81 -15.94 9.74 -1.24
N ALA A 82 -16.16 10.50 -2.31
CA ALA A 82 -16.94 11.73 -2.25
C ALA A 82 -18.38 11.47 -1.72
N GLY A 83 -18.98 10.33 -2.07
CA GLY A 83 -20.26 9.89 -1.51
C GLY A 83 -20.19 9.58 -0.01
N VAL A 84 -19.13 8.92 0.45
CA VAL A 84 -18.90 8.66 1.88
C VAL A 84 -18.71 9.97 2.64
N ASP A 85 -17.94 10.91 2.10
CA ASP A 85 -17.71 12.22 2.69
C ASP A 85 -19.04 13.00 2.80
N THR A 86 -19.89 12.92 1.78
CA THR A 86 -21.26 13.48 1.83
C THR A 86 -22.08 12.87 2.97
N VAL A 87 -22.03 11.56 3.18
CA VAL A 87 -22.71 10.88 4.29
C VAL A 87 -22.14 11.31 5.66
N GLN A 88 -20.83 11.54 5.77
CA GLN A 88 -20.23 12.02 7.01
C GLN A 88 -20.75 13.40 7.42
N LEU A 89 -21.07 14.25 6.44
CA LEU A 89 -21.58 15.61 6.65
C LEU A 89 -23.09 15.67 6.94
N MET A 90 -23.82 14.55 6.82
CA MET A 90 -25.26 14.51 7.10
C MET A 90 -25.54 14.77 8.59
N PRO A 91 -26.67 15.43 8.93
CA PRO A 91 -27.04 15.65 10.32
C PRO A 91 -27.37 14.32 11.02
N ASP A 92 -27.12 14.22 12.33
CA ASP A 92 -27.32 12.98 13.09
C ASP A 92 -28.78 12.51 13.15
N THR A 93 -29.73 13.43 12.93
CA THR A 93 -31.16 13.12 12.77
C THR A 93 -31.46 12.29 11.53
N GLN A 94 -30.64 12.38 10.49
CA GLN A 94 -30.72 11.58 9.27
C GLN A 94 -29.74 10.41 9.30
N CYS A 95 -28.56 10.63 9.89
CA CYS A 95 -27.48 9.67 9.92
C CYS A 95 -26.68 9.72 11.22
N ASN A 96 -26.97 8.84 12.17
CA ASN A 96 -26.24 8.82 13.43
C ASN A 96 -24.78 8.33 13.26
N SER A 97 -23.95 8.58 14.26
CA SER A 97 -22.52 8.22 14.27
C SER A 97 -22.24 6.74 13.99
N THR A 98 -23.11 5.84 14.46
CA THR A 98 -22.99 4.39 14.22
C THR A 98 -23.23 4.03 12.75
N GLN A 99 -24.24 4.65 12.13
CA GLN A 99 -24.54 4.48 10.70
C GLN A 99 -23.42 5.06 9.84
N LYS A 100 -22.93 6.26 10.16
CA LYS A 100 -21.77 6.90 9.52
C LYS A 100 -20.54 5.99 9.54
N ALA A 101 -20.20 5.44 10.71
CA ALA A 101 -19.06 4.52 10.86
C ALA A 101 -19.27 3.23 10.05
N SER A 102 -20.49 2.70 10.01
CA SER A 102 -20.83 1.51 9.24
C SER A 102 -20.64 1.72 7.74
N ILE A 103 -21.02 2.89 7.20
CA ILE A 103 -20.79 3.24 5.79
C ILE A 103 -19.29 3.35 5.47
N VAL A 104 -18.52 4.01 6.33
CA VAL A 104 -17.05 4.10 6.16
C VAL A 104 -16.41 2.71 6.15
N ASN A 105 -16.84 1.83 7.07
CA ASN A 105 -16.32 0.46 7.14
C ASN A 105 -16.72 -0.37 5.92
N LEU A 106 -17.95 -0.19 5.41
CA LEU A 106 -18.42 -0.84 4.20
C LEU A 106 -17.59 -0.40 2.97
N TYR A 107 -17.40 0.90 2.80
CA TYR A 107 -16.52 1.46 1.76
C TYR A 107 -15.10 0.89 1.84
N LYS A 108 -14.47 0.96 3.02
CA LYS A 108 -13.12 0.40 3.23
C LYS A 108 -13.07 -1.09 2.89
N SER A 109 -14.09 -1.86 3.29
CA SER A 109 -14.14 -3.29 3.00
C SER A 109 -14.26 -3.57 1.51
N PHE A 110 -15.10 -2.84 0.78
CA PHE A 110 -15.25 -3.03 -0.67
C PHE A 110 -13.95 -2.74 -1.39
N PHE A 111 -13.37 -1.57 -1.14
CA PHE A 111 -12.18 -1.14 -1.86
C PHE A 111 -10.92 -1.88 -1.41
N LYS A 112 -10.88 -2.48 -0.22
CA LYS A 112 -9.83 -3.44 0.14
C LYS A 112 -9.83 -4.65 -0.80
N VAL A 113 -10.99 -5.20 -1.13
CA VAL A 113 -11.09 -6.34 -2.07
C VAL A 113 -10.73 -5.91 -3.48
N VAL A 114 -11.25 -4.77 -3.95
CA VAL A 114 -10.92 -4.22 -5.27
C VAL A 114 -9.42 -3.97 -5.39
N ASN A 115 -8.80 -3.32 -4.40
CA ASN A 115 -7.36 -3.05 -4.40
C ASN A 115 -6.55 -4.33 -4.46
N LYS A 116 -6.94 -5.36 -3.70
CA LYS A 116 -6.27 -6.67 -3.73
C LYS A 116 -6.43 -7.38 -5.08
N LYS A 117 -7.62 -7.33 -5.69
CA LYS A 117 -7.88 -7.99 -6.98
C LYS A 117 -7.24 -7.26 -8.16
N CYS A 118 -7.10 -5.94 -8.04
CA CYS A 118 -6.44 -5.07 -9.01
C CYS A 118 -4.98 -4.79 -8.65
N GLU A 119 -4.42 -5.55 -7.72
CA GLU A 119 -3.02 -5.45 -7.38
C GLU A 119 -2.21 -6.05 -8.54
N ASN A 120 -1.32 -5.28 -9.15
CA ASN A 120 -0.44 -5.82 -10.18
C ASN A 120 0.39 -6.95 -9.54
N PRO A 121 0.44 -8.17 -10.10
CA PRO A 121 1.23 -9.28 -9.55
C PRO A 121 2.67 -8.89 -9.24
N CYS A 122 3.24 -7.95 -10.01
CA CYS A 122 4.58 -7.45 -9.79
C CYS A 122 4.77 -6.79 -8.42
N ARG A 123 3.74 -6.22 -7.78
CA ARG A 123 3.82 -5.58 -6.45
C ARG A 123 4.33 -6.55 -5.36
N SER A 124 3.89 -7.81 -5.42
CA SER A 124 4.32 -8.84 -4.47
C SER A 124 5.81 -9.19 -4.62
N VAL A 125 6.29 -9.21 -5.86
CA VAL A 125 7.68 -9.48 -6.22
C VAL A 125 8.55 -8.24 -6.03
N PHE A 126 7.98 -7.04 -6.17
CA PHE A 126 8.66 -5.76 -6.04
C PHE A 126 9.28 -5.61 -4.66
N LYS A 127 8.48 -5.79 -3.59
CA LYS A 127 8.98 -5.73 -2.21
C LYS A 127 10.08 -6.77 -1.97
N GLN A 128 9.87 -8.01 -2.43
CA GLN A 128 10.85 -9.09 -2.27
C GLN A 128 12.14 -8.78 -3.04
N GLY A 129 12.04 -8.23 -4.24
CA GLY A 129 13.17 -7.82 -5.07
C GLY A 129 14.00 -6.72 -4.39
N LEU A 130 13.35 -5.70 -3.83
CA LEU A 130 14.06 -4.66 -3.11
C LEU A 130 14.74 -5.19 -1.83
N THR A 131 14.10 -6.07 -1.05
CA THR A 131 14.79 -6.76 0.07
C THR A 131 15.98 -7.58 -0.44
N LYS A 132 15.80 -8.29 -1.56
CA LYS A 132 16.82 -9.15 -2.15
C LYS A 132 18.08 -8.39 -2.55
N CYS A 133 17.95 -7.15 -3.03
CA CYS A 133 19.09 -6.30 -3.37
C CYS A 133 20.08 -6.10 -2.22
N PHE A 134 19.61 -6.13 -0.98
CA PHE A 134 20.46 -6.02 0.20
C PHE A 134 20.90 -7.39 0.72
N THR A 135 20.01 -8.39 0.74
CA THR A 135 20.36 -9.73 1.25
C THR A 135 21.39 -10.43 0.37
N ASP A 136 21.36 -10.21 -0.94
CA ASP A 136 22.36 -10.75 -1.89
C ASP A 136 23.76 -10.17 -1.62
N GLN A 137 23.85 -9.01 -0.96
CA GLN A 137 25.10 -8.39 -0.51
C GLN A 137 25.39 -8.70 0.98
N ASN A 138 24.75 -9.73 1.54
CA ASN A 138 24.89 -10.20 2.92
C ASN A 138 24.48 -9.18 4.00
N PHE A 139 23.58 -8.24 3.69
CA PHE A 139 22.94 -7.40 4.70
C PHE A 139 21.73 -8.11 5.31
N ARG A 140 21.73 -8.25 6.63
CA ARG A 140 20.59 -8.80 7.38
C ARG A 140 19.56 -7.70 7.59
N LEU A 141 18.74 -7.47 6.58
CA LEU A 141 17.59 -6.57 6.73
C LEU A 141 16.38 -7.37 7.16
N THR A 142 15.63 -6.81 8.10
CA THR A 142 14.24 -7.21 8.27
C THR A 142 13.41 -6.37 7.29
N ASP A 143 12.43 -6.97 6.62
CA ASP A 143 11.53 -6.30 5.66
C ASP A 143 10.87 -5.00 6.20
N TYR A 144 10.86 -4.85 7.52
CA TYR A 144 10.32 -3.69 8.22
C TYR A 144 11.23 -2.44 8.14
N LEU A 145 12.54 -2.58 7.96
CA LEU A 145 13.47 -1.44 8.03
C LEU A 145 13.54 -0.62 6.73
N ILE A 146 13.30 -1.24 5.56
CA ILE A 146 13.39 -0.55 4.26
C ILE A 146 12.05 0.10 3.88
N PHE A 147 10.92 -0.53 4.24
CA PHE A 147 9.59 -0.16 3.73
C PHE A 147 8.61 0.31 4.80
N SER A 148 9.06 0.48 6.05
CA SER A 148 8.21 1.07 7.09
C SER A 148 8.47 2.57 7.21
N PRO A 149 7.48 3.42 6.90
CA PRO A 149 7.60 4.86 7.12
C PRO A 149 7.64 5.24 8.62
N ILE A 150 7.35 4.27 9.51
CA ILE A 150 7.26 4.44 10.97
C ILE A 150 8.39 3.72 11.70
N ALA A 151 9.20 2.91 11.02
CA ALA A 151 10.38 2.34 11.65
C ALA A 151 11.33 3.48 11.98
N HIS A 152 11.84 3.50 13.21
CA HIS A 152 13.09 4.19 13.49
C HIS A 152 14.08 3.70 12.43
N ARG A 153 14.56 4.62 11.58
CA ARG A 153 15.50 4.35 10.47
C ARG A 153 16.89 4.04 11.05
N ASP A 154 16.94 3.11 12.00
CA ASP A 154 18.16 2.70 12.66
C ASP A 154 18.99 1.86 11.69
N TYR A 155 20.29 2.15 11.68
CA TYR A 155 21.40 1.39 11.12
C TYR A 155 21.16 0.63 9.79
N ILE A 156 20.44 1.20 8.81
CA ILE A 156 20.26 0.58 7.47
C ILE A 156 21.62 0.25 6.83
N VAL A 157 22.63 1.08 7.11
CA VAL A 157 23.99 0.97 6.58
C VAL A 157 24.86 -0.02 7.37
N GLY A 158 24.48 -0.35 8.62
CA GLY A 158 25.25 -1.21 9.52
C GLY A 158 25.42 -0.64 10.93
N THR A 159 25.75 -1.51 11.88
CA THR A 159 25.91 -1.21 13.31
C THR A 159 27.36 -0.96 13.72
N ASN A 160 28.33 -1.29 12.86
CA ASN A 160 29.76 -1.13 13.10
C ASN A 160 30.51 -0.70 11.83
N LYS A 161 31.76 -0.25 11.99
CA LYS A 161 32.59 0.27 10.89
C LYS A 161 32.74 -0.73 9.74
N THR A 162 32.87 -2.02 10.04
CA THR A 162 33.01 -3.08 9.02
C THR A 162 31.75 -3.22 8.17
N GLU A 163 30.57 -3.19 8.80
CA GLU A 163 29.30 -3.26 8.08
C GLU A 163 29.06 -2.00 7.22
N VAL A 164 29.40 -0.83 7.76
CA VAL A 164 29.32 0.45 7.02
C VAL A 164 30.26 0.46 5.82
N GLN A 165 31.51 0.02 5.99
CA GLN A 165 32.47 -0.06 4.89
C GLN A 165 31.97 -1.02 3.81
N ARG A 166 31.52 -2.22 4.20
CA ARG A 166 30.93 -3.19 3.26
C ARG A 166 29.74 -2.60 2.51
N PHE A 167 28.89 -1.81 3.18
CA PHE A 167 27.79 -1.12 2.51
C PHE A 167 28.31 -0.14 1.48
N CYS A 168 29.30 0.68 1.85
CA CYS A 168 29.89 1.66 0.96
C CYS A 168 30.57 1.04 -0.26
N ASP A 169 31.20 -0.12 -0.10
CA ASP A 169 31.82 -0.88 -1.19
C ASP A 169 30.76 -1.45 -2.15
N ASN A 170 29.58 -1.82 -1.65
CA ASN A 170 28.51 -2.45 -2.43
C ASN A 170 27.37 -1.49 -2.83
N ARG A 171 27.43 -0.21 -2.45
CA ARG A 171 26.32 0.76 -2.63
C ARG A 171 25.85 0.84 -4.08
N THR A 172 26.77 0.84 -5.04
CA THR A 172 26.46 0.93 -6.48
C THR A 172 25.70 -0.31 -6.94
N ILE A 173 26.09 -1.50 -6.48
CA ILE A 173 25.43 -2.78 -6.81
C ILE A 173 24.01 -2.79 -6.24
N ILE A 174 23.84 -2.36 -4.98
CA ILE A 174 22.53 -2.27 -4.33
C ILE A 174 21.61 -1.31 -5.10
N MET A 175 22.09 -0.10 -5.42
CA MET A 175 21.29 0.90 -6.16
C MET A 175 20.93 0.43 -7.57
N GLN A 176 21.86 -0.22 -8.28
CA GLN A 176 21.58 -0.81 -9.59
C GLN A 176 20.53 -1.92 -9.51
N CYS A 177 20.61 -2.79 -8.50
CA CYS A 177 19.60 -3.80 -8.24
C CYS A 177 18.22 -3.17 -7.98
N MET A 178 18.14 -2.17 -7.10
CA MET A 178 16.88 -1.49 -6.78
C MET A 178 16.24 -0.84 -8.03
N ARG A 179 17.05 -0.21 -8.89
CA ARG A 179 16.60 0.33 -10.18
C ARG A 179 16.11 -0.78 -11.12
N SER A 180 16.78 -1.93 -11.17
CA SER A 180 16.31 -3.07 -11.96
C SER A 180 14.97 -3.62 -11.46
N VAL A 181 14.74 -3.63 -10.13
CA VAL A 181 13.46 -4.03 -9.53
C VAL A 181 12.37 -3.00 -9.82
N LEU A 182 12.70 -1.71 -9.82
CA LEU A 182 11.82 -0.62 -10.28
C LEU A 182 11.34 -0.83 -11.71
N LEU A 183 12.24 -1.16 -12.62
CA LEU A 183 11.90 -1.35 -14.03
C LEU A 183 11.13 -2.65 -14.31
N SER A 184 11.19 -3.65 -13.42
CA SER A 184 10.48 -4.93 -13.62
C SER A 184 9.01 -4.91 -13.19
N CYS A 185 8.58 -3.84 -12.53
CA CYS A 185 7.20 -3.64 -12.11
C CYS A 185 6.69 -2.33 -12.68
N GLU A 186 5.69 -2.37 -13.57
CA GLU A 186 5.09 -1.18 -14.20
C GLU A 186 4.62 -0.15 -13.17
N ASP A 187 4.12 -0.62 -12.03
CA ASP A 187 3.65 0.20 -10.92
C ASP A 187 4.76 0.55 -9.90
N GLY A 188 6.00 0.18 -10.20
CA GLY A 188 7.16 0.38 -9.33
C GLY A 188 7.35 1.83 -8.87
N PRO A 189 7.24 2.86 -9.74
CA PRO A 189 7.38 4.26 -9.31
C PRO A 189 6.33 4.67 -8.26
N HIS A 190 5.07 4.27 -8.45
CA HIS A 190 4.00 4.53 -7.48
C HIS A 190 4.25 3.78 -6.16
N LEU A 191 4.77 2.55 -6.20
CA LEU A 191 5.12 1.80 -4.99
C LEU A 191 6.24 2.47 -4.21
N LEU A 192 7.30 2.93 -4.88
CA LEU A 192 8.38 3.67 -4.24
C LEU A 192 7.87 4.92 -3.53
N ASP A 193 7.03 5.71 -4.19
CA ASP A 193 6.39 6.88 -3.59
C ASP A 193 5.53 6.51 -2.38
N THR A 194 4.74 5.43 -2.48
CA THR A 194 3.96 4.89 -1.36
C THR A 194 4.83 4.48 -0.17
N TYR A 195 6.07 4.03 -0.43
CA TYR A 195 7.06 3.73 0.61
C TYR A 195 7.87 4.95 1.06
N GLY A 196 7.68 6.12 0.45
CA GLY A 196 8.46 7.33 0.71
C GLY A 196 9.92 7.19 0.29
N LEU A 197 10.18 6.42 -0.77
CA LEU A 197 11.51 6.15 -1.31
C LEU A 197 11.69 6.90 -2.63
N ASP A 198 12.72 7.74 -2.70
CA ASP A 198 13.24 8.33 -3.93
C ASP A 198 14.63 7.74 -4.16
N LEU A 199 14.79 6.92 -5.21
CA LEU A 199 16.06 6.22 -5.45
C LEU A 199 17.21 7.16 -5.79
N ASP A 200 16.94 8.31 -6.40
CA ASP A 200 17.99 9.26 -6.76
C ASP A 200 18.44 10.04 -5.52
N ALA A 201 17.49 10.53 -4.72
CA ALA A 201 17.80 11.14 -3.43
C ALA A 201 18.51 10.14 -2.48
N LEU A 202 18.10 8.86 -2.51
CA LEU A 202 18.74 7.80 -1.74
C LEU A 202 20.18 7.54 -2.22
N SER A 203 20.41 7.50 -3.54
CA SER A 203 21.73 7.34 -4.14
C SER A 203 22.70 8.46 -3.72
N GLU A 204 22.23 9.71 -3.75
CA GLU A 204 23.00 10.88 -3.32
C GLU A 204 23.30 10.84 -1.81
N THR A 205 22.30 10.46 -1.01
CA THR A 205 22.45 10.29 0.44
C THR A 205 23.51 9.24 0.76
N TYR A 206 23.45 8.07 0.12
CA TYR A 206 24.44 7.00 0.30
C TYR A 206 25.84 7.41 -0.14
N THR A 207 25.95 8.14 -1.24
CA THR A 207 27.25 8.66 -1.71
C THR A 207 27.85 9.62 -0.68
N THR A 208 27.05 10.54 -0.16
CA THR A 208 27.49 11.50 0.86
C THR A 208 27.93 10.81 2.15
N LEU A 209 27.15 9.83 2.62
CA LEU A 209 27.48 9.04 3.82
C LEU A 209 28.80 8.27 3.67
N CYS A 210 29.04 7.69 2.51
CA CYS A 210 30.26 6.92 2.25
C CYS A 210 31.50 7.79 2.11
N ASN A 211 31.40 8.92 1.41
CA ASN A 211 32.50 9.89 1.31
C ASN A 211 32.92 10.44 2.69
N TYR A 212 31.94 10.69 3.57
CA TYR A 212 32.21 11.11 4.95
C TYR A 212 32.96 10.03 5.74
N THR A 213 32.61 8.76 5.54
CA THR A 213 33.26 7.63 6.22
C THR A 213 34.72 7.46 5.78
N GLU A 214 34.99 7.62 4.47
CA GLU A 214 36.33 7.55 3.89
C GLU A 214 37.25 8.68 4.41
N SER A 215 36.75 9.91 4.43
CA SER A 215 37.51 11.07 4.94
C SER A 215 37.90 10.94 6.42
N LYS A 216 36.99 10.42 7.26
CA LYS A 216 37.29 10.17 8.69
C LYS A 216 38.24 9.01 8.94
N SER A 217 38.26 7.99 8.08
CA SER A 217 39.21 6.87 8.25
C SER A 217 40.66 7.30 8.01
N THR A 218 40.86 8.37 7.23
CA THR A 218 42.20 8.90 6.89
C THR A 218 42.76 9.79 8.00
N THR A 219 41.91 10.39 8.85
CA THR A 219 42.33 11.18 10.04
C THR A 219 42.63 10.29 11.26
N SER A 220 43.17 9.09 11.04
CA SER A 220 43.81 8.33 12.12
C SER A 220 45.19 8.93 12.34
N VAL A 221 45.21 9.98 13.17
CA VAL A 221 46.40 10.71 13.61
C VAL A 221 47.43 9.71 14.11
N THR A 222 48.55 9.56 13.38
CA THR A 222 49.82 9.16 13.96
C THR A 222 50.17 10.19 15.03
N MET A 223 49.81 9.91 16.28
CA MET A 223 50.52 10.48 17.42
C MET A 223 51.89 9.83 17.41
N GLU A 224 52.84 10.45 16.70
CA GLU A 224 54.25 10.27 17.01
C GLU A 224 54.44 10.71 18.47
N LEU A 225 54.78 9.75 19.32
CA LEU A 225 55.34 10.01 20.64
C LEU A 225 56.77 10.50 20.38
N ASP A 226 56.95 11.82 20.43
CA ASP A 226 58.26 12.42 20.61
C ASP A 226 58.74 12.11 22.04
N ASP A 227 59.78 11.28 22.13
CA ASP A 227 60.59 11.04 23.34
C ASP A 227 61.48 12.26 23.67
#